data_AF-A0A2H6FKI7-F1
#
_entry.id   AF-A0A2H6FKI7-F1
#
_cell.length_a   1.000
_cell.length_b   1.000
_cell.length_c   1.000
_cell.angle_alpha   90.00
_cell.angle_beta   90.00
_cell.angle_gamma   90.00
#
_symmetry.space_group_name_H-M   'P 1'
#
loop_
_entity.id
_entity.type
_entity.pdbx_description
1 polymer ?
#
loop_
_entity_poly.entity_id
_entity_poly.type
_entity_poly.pdbx_seq_one_letter_code
_entity_poly.pdbx_strand_id
1 'polypeptide(L)'
;MAKKKKADKIGRKKQNTWMWIAGTAAVVVLILFVSGKIPTGKSEVKKNSFTVQGGETRPILDPSQFTGMTRSAYAAAKAYPQVLDQVYCYCYCDDPPFNHKSLKSCFAETHGAG
;
A
#
# COMPACT_ATOMS: atom_id res chain seq x y z
N MET A 1 -29.76 63.09 51.81
CA MET A 1 -28.43 62.97 51.18
C MET A 1 -28.01 61.50 51.16
N ALA A 2 -27.21 61.13 50.16
CA ALA A 2 -27.20 59.82 49.47
C ALA A 2 -26.82 58.56 50.29
N LYS A 3 -27.56 57.46 50.08
CA LYS A 3 -27.10 56.07 50.35
C LYS A 3 -26.52 55.48 49.05
N LYS A 4 -25.22 55.21 49.04
CA LYS A 4 -24.50 54.48 47.98
C LYS A 4 -25.04 53.05 47.84
N LYS A 5 -25.57 52.69 46.66
CA LYS A 5 -25.76 51.28 46.26
C LYS A 5 -24.39 50.71 45.82
N LYS A 6 -23.93 49.64 46.47
CA LYS A 6 -22.80 48.83 45.98
C LYS A 6 -23.30 47.95 44.84
N ALA A 7 -22.59 47.97 43.72
CA ALA A 7 -22.81 47.07 42.60
C ALA A 7 -22.23 45.69 42.94
N ASP A 8 -23.07 44.66 42.94
CA ASP A 8 -22.63 43.26 43.02
C ASP A 8 -21.97 42.86 41.71
N LYS A 9 -20.66 42.61 41.75
CA LYS A 9 -19.93 42.00 40.65
C LYS A 9 -20.20 40.49 40.67
N ILE A 10 -21.02 40.02 39.74
CA ILE A 10 -21.17 38.58 39.44
C ILE A 10 -19.84 38.11 38.84
N GLY A 11 -18.99 37.52 39.70
CA GLY A 11 -17.72 36.93 39.30
C GLY A 11 -17.94 35.67 38.46
N ARG A 12 -17.68 35.77 37.15
CA ARG A 12 -17.62 34.60 36.25
C ARG A 12 -16.41 33.74 36.63
N LYS A 13 -16.64 32.68 37.40
CA LYS A 13 -15.62 31.69 37.78
C LYS A 13 -15.18 30.93 36.52
N LYS A 14 -14.00 31.28 35.99
CA LYS A 14 -13.35 30.62 34.84
C LYS A 14 -12.88 29.23 35.27
N GLN A 15 -13.81 28.30 35.44
CA GLN A 15 -13.56 26.97 35.97
C GLN A 15 -13.53 25.94 34.82
N ASN A 16 -12.32 25.44 34.54
CA ASN A 16 -11.94 24.10 34.11
C ASN A 16 -12.61 23.50 32.85
N THR A 17 -13.25 24.30 32.00
CA THR A 17 -13.82 23.83 30.71
C THR A 17 -12.76 23.16 29.83
N TRP A 18 -11.50 23.60 29.91
CA TRP A 18 -10.38 22.98 29.20
C TRP A 18 -10.14 21.51 29.59
N MET A 19 -10.28 21.17 30.87
CA MET A 19 -10.08 19.79 31.33
C MET A 19 -11.19 18.86 30.83
N TRP A 20 -12.41 19.36 30.69
CA TRP A 20 -13.52 18.61 30.09
C TRP A 20 -13.31 18.36 28.60
N ILE A 21 -12.85 19.37 27.85
CA ILE A 21 -12.56 19.25 26.41
C ILE A 21 -11.40 18.28 26.18
N ALA A 22 -10.34 18.35 26.98
CA ALA A 22 -9.19 17.44 26.86
C ALA A 22 -9.58 15.99 27.19
N GLY A 23 -10.40 15.80 28.24
CA GLY A 23 -10.89 14.47 28.63
C GLY A 23 -11.79 13.85 27.57
N THR A 24 -12.75 14.60 27.02
CA THR A 24 -13.64 14.08 25.98
C THR A 24 -12.90 13.77 24.68
N ALA A 25 -11.95 14.61 24.28
CA ALA A 25 -11.12 14.35 23.10
C ALA A 25 -10.30 13.06 23.24
N ALA A 26 -9.69 12.82 24.40
CA ALA A 26 -8.91 11.60 24.64
C ALA A 26 -9.78 10.33 24.57
N VAL A 27 -11.01 10.39 25.11
CA VAL A 27 -11.96 9.26 25.06
C VAL A 27 -12.42 8.97 23.63
N VAL A 28 -12.71 9.99 22.83
CA VAL A 28 -13.09 9.82 21.42
C VAL A 28 -11.97 9.18 20.61
N VAL A 29 -10.72 9.61 20.81
CA VAL A 29 -9.55 9.01 20.15
C VAL A 29 -9.38 7.53 20.55
N LEU A 30 -9.57 7.20 21.82
CA LEU A 30 -9.52 5.82 22.32
C LEU A 30 -10.61 4.92 21.70
N ILE A 31 -11.84 5.43 21.60
CA ILE A 31 -12.96 4.72 20.96
C ILE A 31 -12.66 4.47 19.48
N LEU A 32 -12.12 5.47 18.77
CA LEU A 32 -11.73 5.33 17.37
C LEU A 32 -10.59 4.32 17.18
N PHE A 33 -9.64 4.27 18.11
CA PHE A 33 -8.54 3.31 18.14
C PHE A 33 -9.05 1.87 18.33
N VAL A 34 -9.91 1.64 19.33
CA VAL A 34 -10.51 0.32 19.60
C VAL A 34 -11.40 -0.15 18.45
N SER A 35 -12.11 0.77 17.79
CA SER A 35 -13.03 0.44 16.69
C SER A 35 -12.33 0.18 15.34
N GLY A 36 -11.00 0.24 15.26
CA GLY A 36 -10.24 0.05 14.01
C GLY A 36 -10.52 1.11 12.94
N LYS A 37 -11.18 2.22 13.31
CA LYS A 37 -11.61 3.31 12.41
C LYS A 37 -10.56 4.43 12.32
N ILE A 38 -9.37 4.22 12.86
CA ILE A 38 -8.27 5.15 12.65
C ILE A 38 -7.85 5.08 11.19
N PRO A 39 -7.87 6.22 10.46
CA PRO A 39 -7.28 6.30 9.14
C PRO A 39 -5.77 6.16 9.31
N THR A 40 -5.31 4.91 9.41
CA THR A 40 -3.93 4.57 9.16
C THR A 40 -3.75 4.75 7.66
N GLY A 41 -3.29 5.94 7.27
CA GLY A 41 -3.04 6.31 5.89
C GLY A 41 -1.93 5.44 5.30
N LYS A 42 -2.23 4.18 4.99
CA LYS A 42 -1.51 3.43 3.98
C LYS A 42 -2.04 3.98 2.67
N SER A 43 -1.37 5.00 2.14
CA SER A 43 -1.56 5.40 0.75
C SER A 43 -1.32 4.17 -0.10
N GLU A 44 -2.39 3.54 -0.59
CA GLU A 44 -2.30 2.60 -1.68
C GLU A 44 -1.71 3.34 -2.86
N VAL A 45 -0.41 3.17 -3.07
CA VAL A 45 0.22 3.56 -4.33
C VAL A 45 -0.48 2.73 -5.38
N LYS A 46 -1.38 3.36 -6.14
CA LYS A 46 -2.01 2.78 -7.31
C LYS A 46 -0.89 2.29 -8.23
N LYS A 47 -0.62 0.99 -8.22
CA LYS A 47 0.38 0.37 -9.08
C LYS A 47 -0.17 0.48 -10.49
N ASN A 48 0.36 1.42 -11.26
CA ASN A 48 0.09 1.42 -12.69
C ASN A 48 0.78 0.19 -13.26
N SER A 49 0.13 -0.53 -14.17
CA SER A 49 0.63 -1.76 -14.84
C SER A 49 1.94 -1.58 -15.64
N PHE A 50 2.67 -0.48 -15.44
CA PHE A 50 3.96 -0.20 -16.07
C PHE A 50 5.09 -0.06 -15.04
N THR A 51 4.80 -0.14 -13.73
CA THR A 51 5.85 -0.18 -12.71
C THR A 51 6.29 -1.62 -12.47
N VAL A 52 7.47 -1.98 -12.96
CA VAL A 52 8.06 -3.32 -12.76
C VAL A 52 8.65 -3.42 -11.36
N GLN A 53 8.35 -4.50 -10.63
CA GLN A 53 8.94 -4.74 -9.31
C GLN A 53 10.39 -5.26 -9.45
N GLY A 54 10.62 -6.16 -10.40
CA GLY A 54 11.91 -6.81 -10.62
C GLY A 54 12.35 -7.70 -9.45
N GLY A 55 13.60 -8.17 -9.49
CA GLY A 55 14.17 -9.01 -8.44
C GLY A 55 13.64 -10.44 -8.44
N GLU A 56 13.23 -10.97 -9.60
CA GLU A 56 13.01 -12.41 -9.76
C GLU A 56 14.36 -13.14 -9.71
N THR A 57 14.53 -14.07 -8.77
CA THR A 57 15.79 -14.79 -8.56
C THR A 57 15.78 -16.18 -9.19
N ARG A 58 14.60 -16.73 -9.49
CA ARG A 58 14.47 -18.05 -10.09
C ARG A 58 15.07 -18.08 -11.51
N PRO A 59 15.64 -19.22 -11.93
CA PRO A 59 16.10 -19.40 -13.30
C PRO A 59 14.92 -19.47 -14.27
N ILE A 60 15.17 -19.13 -15.53
CA ILE A 60 14.24 -19.40 -16.63
C ILE A 60 14.14 -20.92 -16.83
N LEU A 61 12.92 -21.43 -17.10
CA LEU A 61 12.71 -22.84 -17.40
C LEU A 61 13.53 -23.29 -18.61
N ASP A 62 13.86 -24.58 -18.67
CA ASP A 62 14.74 -25.08 -19.71
C ASP A 62 14.03 -25.07 -21.08
N PRO A 63 14.56 -24.38 -22.11
CA PRO A 63 13.89 -24.28 -23.40
C PRO A 63 13.63 -25.64 -24.07
N SER A 64 14.40 -26.67 -23.70
CA SER A 64 14.22 -28.04 -24.20
C SER A 64 12.84 -28.65 -23.86
N GLN A 65 12.16 -28.11 -22.85
CA GLN A 65 10.82 -28.52 -22.43
C GLN A 65 9.71 -28.05 -23.39
N PHE A 66 10.02 -27.15 -24.33
CA PHE A 66 9.07 -26.54 -25.24
C PHE A 66 9.42 -26.82 -26.70
N THR A 67 8.52 -26.46 -27.60
CA THR A 67 8.71 -26.59 -29.06
C THR A 67 8.38 -25.27 -29.77
N GLY A 68 8.73 -25.19 -31.06
CA GLY A 68 8.39 -24.05 -31.92
C GLY A 68 8.86 -22.69 -31.38
N MET A 69 8.01 -21.67 -31.56
CA MET A 69 8.30 -20.31 -31.09
C MET A 69 8.43 -20.21 -29.57
N THR A 70 7.68 -21.02 -28.81
CA THR A 70 7.77 -21.05 -27.35
C THR A 70 9.18 -21.43 -26.91
N ARG A 71 9.77 -22.48 -27.50
CA ARG A 71 11.18 -22.83 -27.24
C ARG A 71 12.14 -21.67 -27.54
N SER A 72 11.95 -20.99 -28.67
CA SER A 72 12.77 -19.83 -29.03
C SER A 72 12.61 -18.68 -28.03
N ALA A 73 11.39 -18.43 -27.53
CA ALA A 73 11.13 -17.40 -26.53
C ALA A 73 11.82 -17.71 -25.20
N TYR A 74 11.71 -18.94 -24.68
CA TYR A 74 12.42 -19.35 -23.47
C TYR A 74 13.94 -19.32 -23.66
N ALA A 75 14.45 -19.66 -24.84
CA ALA A 75 15.88 -19.56 -25.14
C ALA A 75 16.38 -18.10 -25.10
N ALA A 76 15.62 -17.17 -25.69
CA ALA A 76 15.92 -15.75 -25.62
C ALA A 76 15.83 -15.21 -24.18
N ALA A 77 14.80 -15.61 -23.43
CA ALA A 77 14.63 -15.27 -22.02
C ALA A 77 15.83 -15.74 -21.17
N LYS A 78 16.31 -16.97 -21.41
CA LYS A 78 17.46 -17.55 -20.73
C LYS A 78 18.78 -16.85 -21.08
N ALA A 79 18.90 -16.30 -22.29
CA ALA A 79 20.08 -15.55 -22.72
C ALA A 79 20.16 -14.14 -22.07
N TYR A 80 19.01 -13.51 -21.80
CA TYR A 80 18.94 -12.14 -21.28
C TYR A 80 17.99 -11.97 -20.08
N PRO A 81 18.13 -12.78 -19.01
CA PRO A 81 17.18 -12.78 -17.89
C PRO A 81 17.12 -11.43 -17.17
N GLN A 82 18.23 -10.70 -17.10
CA GLN A 82 18.32 -9.37 -16.49
C GLN A 82 17.48 -8.33 -17.24
N VAL A 83 17.33 -8.46 -18.56
CA VAL A 83 16.49 -7.55 -19.35
C VAL A 83 15.02 -7.82 -19.02
N LEU A 84 14.63 -9.10 -19.03
CA LEU A 84 13.26 -9.51 -18.70
C LEU A 84 12.88 -9.14 -17.27
N ASP A 85 13.84 -9.07 -16.35
CA ASP A 85 13.57 -8.67 -14.97
C ASP A 85 13.25 -7.18 -14.83
N GLN A 86 13.50 -6.38 -15.87
CA GLN A 86 13.19 -4.95 -15.93
C GLN A 86 11.99 -4.64 -16.84
N VAL A 87 11.32 -5.66 -17.37
CA VAL A 87 10.19 -5.51 -18.29
C VAL A 87 8.90 -5.97 -17.62
N TYR A 88 7.82 -5.22 -17.82
CA TYR A 88 6.50 -5.60 -17.33
C TYR A 88 5.92 -6.75 -18.16
N CYS A 89 5.29 -7.72 -17.51
CA CYS A 89 4.70 -8.85 -18.21
C CYS A 89 3.32 -8.45 -18.77
N TYR A 90 3.16 -8.48 -20.09
CA TYR A 90 1.90 -8.12 -20.77
C TYR A 90 0.70 -9.02 -20.39
N CYS A 91 0.95 -10.15 -19.71
CA CYS A 91 -0.12 -11.01 -19.19
C CYS A 91 -0.88 -10.41 -18.00
N TYR A 92 -0.44 -9.28 -17.43
CA TYR A 92 -1.05 -8.64 -16.25
C TYR A 92 -1.20 -9.61 -15.05
N CYS A 93 -0.15 -10.41 -14.80
CA CYS A 93 -0.13 -11.44 -13.77
C CYS A 93 0.70 -11.06 -12.54
N ASP A 94 0.92 -9.77 -12.34
CA ASP A 94 1.53 -9.20 -11.14
C ASP A 94 0.62 -9.23 -9.91
N ASP A 95 -0.67 -9.51 -10.13
CA ASP A 95 -1.67 -9.73 -9.11
C ASP A 95 -1.90 -11.23 -8.81
N PRO A 96 -2.62 -11.55 -7.73
CA PRO A 96 -3.02 -12.92 -7.43
C PRO A 96 -3.77 -13.60 -8.60
N PRO A 97 -3.55 -14.90 -8.83
CA PRO A 97 -2.82 -15.83 -7.95
C PRO A 97 -1.30 -15.87 -8.17
N PHE A 98 -0.79 -15.34 -9.29
CA PHE A 98 0.61 -15.56 -9.70
C PHE A 98 1.59 -14.62 -8.99
N ASN A 99 1.20 -13.36 -8.74
CA ASN A 99 2.04 -12.37 -8.06
C ASN A 99 3.43 -12.22 -8.70
N HIS A 100 3.50 -12.21 -10.04
CA HIS A 100 4.75 -12.05 -10.77
C HIS A 100 5.38 -10.67 -10.59
N LYS A 101 6.70 -10.63 -10.46
CA LYS A 101 7.45 -9.39 -10.19
C LYS A 101 7.83 -8.65 -11.47
N SER A 102 8.06 -9.39 -12.54
CA SER A 102 8.56 -8.94 -13.84
C SER A 102 8.24 -9.97 -14.93
N LEU A 103 8.56 -9.66 -16.19
CA LEU A 103 8.47 -10.63 -17.29
C LEU A 103 9.35 -11.86 -17.04
N LYS A 104 10.46 -11.72 -16.30
CA LYS A 104 11.30 -12.86 -15.91
C LYS A 104 10.51 -13.89 -15.10
N SER A 105 9.64 -13.47 -14.18
CA SER A 105 8.78 -14.39 -13.42
C SER A 105 7.89 -15.24 -14.33
N CYS A 106 7.35 -14.66 -15.42
CA CYS A 106 6.55 -15.37 -16.41
C CYS A 106 7.32 -16.53 -17.07
N PHE A 107 8.63 -16.37 -17.31
CA PHE A 107 9.49 -17.39 -17.93
C PHE A 107 10.19 -18.31 -16.91
N ALA A 108 10.12 -18.01 -15.61
CA ALA A 108 10.57 -18.90 -14.54
C ALA A 108 9.54 -20.02 -14.26
N GLU A 109 8.33 -19.88 -14.80
CA GLU A 109 7.23 -20.84 -14.77
C GLU A 109 6.74 -21.08 -16.20
N THR A 110 5.66 -21.85 -16.38
CA THR A 110 5.12 -22.16 -17.70
C THR A 110 4.24 -21.05 -18.29
N HIS A 111 3.98 -19.97 -17.54
CA HIS A 111 3.04 -18.94 -17.98
C HIS A 111 3.50 -18.19 -19.24
N GLY A 112 4.81 -18.04 -19.46
CA GLY A 112 5.37 -17.50 -20.71
C GLY A 112 5.13 -18.36 -21.95
N ALA A 113 4.52 -19.55 -21.81
CA ALA A 113 4.14 -20.42 -22.92
C ALA A 113 2.73 -20.14 -23.48
N GLY A 114 1.96 -19.26 -22.85
CA GLY A 114 0.56 -18.98 -23.19
C GLY A 114 -0.42 -19.55 -22.16
#